data_AF-A0A820HY22-F1
#
_entry.id   AF-A0A820HY22-F1
#
_cell.length_a   1.000
_cell.length_b   1.000
_cell.length_c   1.000
_cell.angle_alpha   90.00
_cell.angle_beta   90.00
_cell.angle_gamma   90.00
#
_symmetry.space_group_name_H-M   'P 1'
#
loop_
_entity.id
_entity.type
_entity.pdbx_description
1 polymer ?
#
loop_
_entity_poly.entity_id
_entity_poly.type
_entity_poly.pdbx_seq_one_letter_code
_entity_poly.pdbx_strand_id
1 'polypeptide(L)'
;YLLRIPNKRIQQCILETLYKSSQLTNKSPIDENDYDGIRPIRMDYLLRLQCHSDLCETLTKAMSFFENDLTLRIYVVKLLQTYSSKSSECVARMLTHDCINRLLSKMNDHDPTGELLFRTIELLWNILEQCDEEQISDQLDSRVTISLLQEAFIGQA
;
A
#
# COMPACT_ATOMS: atom_id res chain seq x y z
N TYR A 1 2.15 16.18 -5.71
CA TYR A 1 1.95 14.74 -5.45
C TYR A 1 2.95 13.93 -6.24
N LEU A 2 3.80 13.17 -5.55
CA LEU A 2 4.98 12.45 -6.06
C LEU A 2 4.71 11.60 -7.32
N LEU A 3 3.51 11.05 -7.46
CA LEU A 3 3.14 10.11 -8.51
C LEU A 3 2.37 10.75 -9.70
N ARG A 4 2.13 12.08 -9.69
CA ARG A 4 1.49 12.79 -10.82
C ARG A 4 2.44 13.07 -12.00
N ILE A 5 3.65 12.53 -11.97
CA ILE A 5 4.64 12.71 -13.04
C ILE A 5 4.16 11.96 -14.29
N PRO A 6 4.06 12.60 -15.47
CA PRO A 6 3.56 11.97 -16.70
C PRO A 6 4.63 11.05 -17.35
N ASN A 7 5.33 10.27 -16.55
CA ASN A 7 6.35 9.34 -17.01
C ASN A 7 6.26 8.04 -16.20
N LYS A 8 5.73 7.00 -16.86
CA LYS A 8 5.54 5.66 -16.28
C LYS A 8 6.82 5.06 -15.73
N ARG A 9 7.95 5.24 -16.41
CA ARG A 9 9.24 4.70 -15.96
C ARG A 9 9.70 5.35 -14.66
N ILE A 10 9.46 6.65 -14.51
CA ILE A 10 9.77 7.37 -13.26
C ILE A 10 8.82 6.92 -12.15
N GLN A 11 7.51 6.83 -12.42
CA GLN A 11 6.53 6.33 -11.45
C GLN A 11 6.90 4.92 -10.96
N GLN A 12 7.23 4.01 -11.88
CA GLN A 12 7.67 2.66 -11.55
C GLN A 12 8.95 2.67 -10.72
N CYS A 13 9.96 3.47 -11.11
CA CYS A 13 11.21 3.56 -10.37
C CYS A 13 11.01 4.08 -8.94
N ILE A 14 10.11 5.05 -8.74
CA ILE A 14 9.75 5.55 -7.42
C ILE A 14 9.11 4.44 -6.58
N LEU A 15 8.07 3.78 -7.11
CA LEU A 15 7.35 2.73 -6.39
C LEU A 15 8.24 1.54 -6.06
N GLU A 16 9.08 1.09 -7.00
CA GLU A 16 10.04 0.02 -6.78
C GLU A 16 11.07 0.39 -5.72
N THR A 17 11.59 1.62 -5.74
CA THR A 17 12.56 2.09 -4.75
C THR A 17 11.94 2.12 -3.36
N LEU A 18 10.73 2.68 -3.23
CA LEU A 18 9.99 2.68 -1.98
C LEU A 18 9.76 1.25 -1.48
N TYR A 19 9.30 0.36 -2.35
CA TYR A 19 9.01 -1.02 -1.98
C TYR A 19 10.27 -1.77 -1.56
N LYS A 20 11.36 -1.65 -2.31
CA LYS A 20 12.65 -2.24 -1.93
C LYS A 20 13.11 -1.72 -0.56
N SER A 21 13.00 -0.41 -0.32
CA SER A 21 13.39 0.19 0.96
C SER A 21 12.52 -0.27 2.13
N SER A 22 11.23 -0.56 1.92
CA SER A 22 10.32 -1.04 2.96
C SER A 22 10.48 -2.53 3.27
N GLN A 23 11.01 -3.32 2.32
CA GLN A 23 11.28 -4.75 2.49
C GLN A 23 12.65 -5.04 3.14
N LEU A 24 13.55 -4.07 3.15
CA LEU A 24 14.86 -4.22 3.78
C LEU A 24 14.69 -4.20 5.31
N THR A 25 14.56 -5.38 5.90
CA THR A 25 14.78 -5.57 7.34
C THR A 25 16.24 -5.26 7.66
N ASN A 26 16.53 -4.85 8.90
CA ASN A 26 17.86 -4.49 9.40
C ASN A 26 18.89 -5.64 9.21
N LYS A 27 19.33 -5.92 7.99
CA LYS A 27 20.64 -6.49 7.73
C LYS A 27 21.58 -5.33 7.97
N SER A 28 22.10 -5.24 9.20
CA SER A 28 23.26 -4.41 9.48
C SER A 28 24.33 -4.71 8.43
N PRO A 29 24.74 -3.76 7.56
CA PRO A 29 26.14 -3.66 7.27
C PRO A 29 26.70 -2.92 8.48
N ILE A 30 27.03 -3.63 9.55
CA ILE A 30 28.09 -3.14 10.44
C ILE A 30 29.36 -3.38 9.62
N ASP A 31 29.58 -2.52 8.63
CA ASP A 31 30.92 -2.19 8.22
C ASP A 31 31.27 -0.97 9.08
N GLU A 32 32.14 -1.19 10.06
CA GLU A 32 32.75 -0.17 10.93
C GLU A 32 33.69 0.77 10.15
N ASN A 33 33.50 0.92 8.84
CA ASN A 33 34.21 1.89 8.04
C ASN A 33 33.46 3.22 8.11
N ASP A 34 33.79 3.94 9.18
CA ASP A 34 33.44 5.34 9.45
C ASP A 34 34.01 6.23 8.34
N TYR A 35 33.31 6.29 7.20
CA TYR A 35 33.57 7.31 6.20
C TYR A 35 32.94 8.62 6.70
N ASP A 36 33.78 9.45 7.33
CA ASP A 36 33.52 10.88 7.57
C ASP A 36 32.27 11.18 8.42
N GLY A 37 31.93 10.30 9.37
CA GLY A 37 30.78 10.48 10.26
C GLY A 37 29.40 10.28 9.60
N ILE A 38 29.34 9.88 8.33
CA ILE A 38 28.09 9.62 7.61
C ILE A 38 27.68 8.16 7.83
N ARG A 39 26.65 7.96 8.66
CA ARG A 39 26.07 6.62 8.90
C ARG A 39 24.92 6.33 7.95
N PRO A 40 24.81 5.10 7.42
CA PRO A 40 23.63 4.68 6.67
C PRO A 40 22.36 4.87 7.50
N ILE A 41 21.28 5.33 6.86
CA ILE A 41 19.99 5.46 7.51
C ILE A 41 19.52 4.07 7.98
N ARG A 42 19.13 3.97 9.26
CA ARG A 42 18.57 2.73 9.78
C ARG A 42 17.23 2.45 9.09
N MET A 43 17.02 1.22 8.65
CA MET A 43 15.81 0.89 7.89
C MET A 43 14.54 0.99 8.73
N ASP A 44 14.62 0.67 10.03
CA ASP A 44 13.50 0.89 10.95
C ASP A 44 13.15 2.37 11.11
N TYR A 45 14.15 3.26 11.04
CA TYR A 45 13.92 4.70 11.04
C TYR A 45 13.34 5.19 9.72
N LEU A 46 13.86 4.70 8.57
CA LEU A 46 13.34 5.03 7.25
C LEU A 46 11.88 4.61 7.09
N LEU A 47 11.52 3.40 7.55
CA LEU A 47 10.14 2.93 7.53
C LEU A 47 9.23 3.79 8.41
N ARG A 48 9.67 4.16 9.63
CA ARG A 48 8.93 5.13 10.46
C ARG A 48 8.76 6.47 9.73
N LEU A 49 9.80 6.99 9.11
CA LEU A 49 9.73 8.24 8.34
C LEU A 49 8.71 8.14 7.20
N GLN A 50 8.70 7.02 6.47
CA GLN A 50 7.71 6.77 5.42
C GLN A 50 6.29 6.74 5.99
N CYS A 51 6.08 6.05 7.11
CA CYS A 51 4.78 5.98 7.79
C CYS A 51 4.30 7.32 8.37
N HIS A 52 5.19 8.24 8.74
CA HIS A 52 4.81 9.57 9.26
C HIS A 52 4.69 10.63 8.16
N SER A 53 5.06 10.30 6.93
CA SER A 53 4.94 11.19 5.77
C SER A 53 3.59 11.05 5.07
N ASP A 54 3.31 11.95 4.12
CA ASP A 54 2.12 11.89 3.26
C ASP A 54 2.17 10.78 2.20
N LEU A 55 3.11 9.82 2.31
CA LEU A 55 3.24 8.72 1.37
C LEU A 55 2.00 7.83 1.36
N CYS A 56 1.43 7.51 2.53
CA CYS A 56 0.22 6.68 2.60
C CYS A 56 -0.95 7.34 1.87
N GLU A 57 -1.22 8.62 2.17
CA GLU A 57 -2.21 9.42 1.45
C GLU A 57 -1.93 9.45 -0.06
N THR A 58 -0.67 9.73 -0.43
CA THR A 58 -0.27 9.85 -1.84
C THR A 58 -0.50 8.54 -2.58
N LEU A 59 -0.19 7.40 -1.96
CA LEU A 59 -0.39 6.06 -2.52
C LEU A 59 -1.88 5.70 -2.62
N THR A 60 -2.69 6.00 -1.59
CA THR A 60 -4.14 5.78 -1.63
C THR A 60 -4.78 6.56 -2.78
N LYS A 61 -4.40 7.83 -2.95
CA LYS A 61 -4.83 8.65 -4.09
C LYS A 61 -4.28 8.13 -5.42
N ALA A 62 -3.08 7.57 -5.44
CA ALA A 62 -2.43 7.01 -6.63
C ALA A 62 -3.23 5.86 -7.27
N MET A 63 -4.01 5.11 -6.48
CA MET A 63 -4.83 4.01 -7.01
C MET A 63 -5.76 4.44 -8.15
N SER A 64 -6.37 5.63 -8.07
CA SER A 64 -7.21 6.17 -9.16
C SER A 64 -6.42 6.64 -10.38
N PHE A 65 -5.14 6.96 -10.23
CA PHE A 65 -4.31 7.34 -11.38
C PHE A 65 -3.82 6.11 -12.17
N PHE A 66 -3.83 4.92 -11.54
CA PHE A 66 -3.34 3.67 -12.13
C PHE A 66 -4.45 2.68 -12.47
N GLU A 67 -5.67 3.18 -12.74
CA GLU A 67 -6.84 2.36 -13.12
C GLU A 67 -6.63 1.52 -14.37
N ASN A 68 -5.72 1.91 -15.26
CA ASN A 68 -5.38 1.17 -16.48
C ASN A 68 -3.98 0.54 -16.42
N ASP A 69 -3.30 0.60 -15.28
CA ASP A 69 -1.94 0.08 -15.11
C ASP A 69 -1.87 -0.91 -13.95
N LEU A 70 -2.12 -2.18 -14.26
CA LEU A 70 -2.12 -3.27 -13.29
C LEU A 70 -0.79 -3.35 -12.53
N THR A 71 0.34 -3.20 -13.22
CA THR A 71 1.67 -3.31 -12.62
C THR A 71 1.89 -2.22 -11.57
N LEU A 72 1.64 -0.96 -11.90
CA LEU A 72 1.81 0.13 -10.94
C LEU A 72 0.84 0.01 -9.77
N ARG A 73 -0.39 -0.45 -10.01
CA ARG A 73 -1.38 -0.68 -8.97
C ARG A 73 -0.95 -1.76 -7.99
N ILE A 74 -0.45 -2.90 -8.47
CA ILE A 74 0.08 -3.96 -7.62
C ILE A 74 1.19 -3.41 -6.71
N TYR A 75 2.09 -2.56 -7.22
CA TYR A 75 3.10 -1.91 -6.40
C TYR A 75 2.52 -0.97 -5.34
N VAL A 76 1.49 -0.19 -5.69
CA VAL A 76 0.79 0.67 -4.73
C VAL A 76 0.15 -0.17 -3.62
N VAL A 77 -0.59 -1.23 -3.97
CA VAL A 77 -1.24 -2.12 -2.99
C VAL A 77 -0.20 -2.81 -2.10
N LYS A 78 0.92 -3.28 -2.67
CA LYS A 78 2.05 -3.83 -1.91
C LYS A 78 2.62 -2.88 -0.87
N LEU A 79 2.80 -1.61 -1.25
CA LEU A 79 3.30 -0.58 -0.33
C LEU A 79 2.30 -0.29 0.77
N LEU A 80 1.03 -0.09 0.41
CA LEU A 80 -0.05 0.15 1.37
C LEU A 80 -0.17 -1.02 2.36
N GLN A 81 -0.13 -2.27 1.87
CA GLN A 81 -0.10 -3.47 2.71
C GLN A 81 1.11 -3.49 3.65
N THR A 82 2.29 -3.12 3.14
CA THR A 82 3.50 -3.07 3.98
C THR A 82 3.33 -2.05 5.11
N TYR A 83 2.85 -0.85 4.79
CA TYR A 83 2.66 0.23 5.76
C TYR A 83 1.54 -0.06 6.75
N SER A 84 0.43 -0.63 6.29
CA SER A 84 -0.68 -1.03 7.14
C SER A 84 -0.22 -2.06 8.16
N SER A 85 0.62 -3.04 7.80
CA SER A 85 1.13 -4.05 8.75
C SER A 85 2.06 -3.49 9.85
N LYS A 86 2.43 -2.21 9.79
CA LYS A 86 3.47 -1.59 10.65
C LYS A 86 3.00 -0.36 11.41
N SER A 87 1.87 0.24 11.05
CA SER A 87 1.42 1.51 11.63
C SER A 87 -0.08 1.69 11.51
N SER A 88 -0.76 1.77 12.66
CA SER A 88 -2.18 2.11 12.75
C SER A 88 -2.47 3.54 12.29
N GLU A 89 -1.50 4.46 12.44
CA GLU A 89 -1.61 5.82 11.91
C GLU A 89 -1.65 5.82 10.37
N CYS A 90 -0.90 4.93 9.73
CA CYS A 90 -1.01 4.72 8.28
C CYS A 90 -2.40 4.21 7.89
N VAL A 91 -2.94 3.25 8.64
CA VAL A 91 -4.30 2.73 8.41
C VAL A 91 -5.34 3.85 8.54
N ALA A 92 -5.29 4.65 9.61
CA ALA A 92 -6.18 5.78 9.81
C ALA A 92 -6.09 6.77 8.62
N ARG A 93 -4.88 7.11 8.15
CA ARG A 93 -4.71 7.97 6.96
C ARG A 93 -5.21 7.33 5.67
N MET A 94 -5.12 6.01 5.51
CA MET A 94 -5.71 5.33 4.35
C MET A 94 -7.23 5.48 4.37
N LEU A 95 -7.86 5.30 5.53
CA LEU A 95 -9.31 5.38 5.68
C LEU A 95 -9.84 6.79 5.44
N THR A 96 -9.15 7.84 5.90
CA THR A 96 -9.55 9.23 5.60
C THR A 96 -9.52 9.57 4.12
N HIS A 97 -8.85 8.76 3.28
CA HIS A 97 -8.78 8.91 1.82
C HIS A 97 -9.52 7.81 1.05
N ASP A 98 -10.53 7.19 1.66
CA ASP A 98 -11.46 6.25 1.01
C ASP A 98 -10.75 5.01 0.44
N CYS A 99 -9.75 4.51 1.16
CA CYS A 99 -8.90 3.42 0.69
C CYS A 99 -9.68 2.13 0.40
N ILE A 100 -10.65 1.75 1.24
CA ILE A 100 -11.36 0.47 1.09
C ILE A 100 -12.17 0.47 -0.21
N ASN A 101 -12.95 1.53 -0.47
CA ASN A 101 -13.75 1.61 -1.69
C ASN A 101 -12.87 1.63 -2.95
N ARG A 102 -11.78 2.40 -2.94
CA ARG A 102 -10.80 2.43 -4.05
C ARG A 102 -10.19 1.06 -4.31
N LEU A 103 -9.80 0.38 -3.23
CA LEU A 103 -9.16 -0.93 -3.28
C LEU A 103 -10.12 -1.99 -3.84
N LEU A 104 -11.33 -2.08 -3.29
CA LEU A 104 -12.30 -3.12 -3.64
C LEU A 104 -12.90 -2.91 -5.03
N SER A 105 -13.05 -1.66 -5.50
CA SER A 105 -13.53 -1.35 -6.86
C SER A 105 -12.70 -1.95 -7.99
N LYS A 106 -11.45 -2.34 -7.71
CA LYS A 106 -10.49 -2.88 -8.66
C LYS A 106 -9.95 -4.25 -8.27
N MET A 107 -10.47 -4.84 -7.20
CA MET A 107 -9.97 -6.11 -6.66
C MET A 107 -10.20 -7.29 -7.64
N ASN A 108 -11.29 -7.25 -8.40
CA ASN A 108 -11.70 -8.29 -9.35
C ASN A 108 -11.18 -8.05 -10.78
N ASP A 109 -10.30 -7.06 -10.99
CA ASP A 109 -9.69 -6.83 -12.29
C ASP A 109 -8.84 -8.05 -12.69
N HIS A 110 -8.82 -8.34 -14.00
CA HIS A 110 -8.11 -9.49 -14.53
C HIS A 110 -6.60 -9.41 -14.26
N ASP A 111 -6.12 -10.28 -13.37
CA ASP A 111 -4.71 -10.49 -13.05
C ASP A 111 -4.39 -12.00 -13.11
N PRO A 112 -3.67 -12.47 -14.15
CA PRO A 112 -3.30 -13.88 -14.30
C PRO A 112 -2.48 -14.45 -13.14
N THR A 113 -1.81 -13.59 -12.37
CA THR A 113 -0.99 -14.02 -11.24
C THR A 113 -1.80 -14.20 -9.95
N GLY A 114 -3.01 -13.62 -9.90
CA GLY A 114 -3.82 -13.52 -8.68
C GLY A 114 -3.22 -12.63 -7.59
N GLU A 115 -2.11 -11.94 -7.86
CA GLU A 115 -1.39 -11.16 -6.86
C GLU A 115 -2.21 -9.96 -6.39
N LEU A 116 -2.90 -9.26 -7.29
CA LEU A 116 -3.73 -8.09 -6.92
C LEU A 116 -4.78 -8.46 -5.88
N LEU A 117 -5.52 -9.54 -6.12
CA LEU A 117 -6.57 -10.02 -5.23
C LEU A 117 -5.99 -10.48 -3.88
N PHE A 118 -4.92 -11.27 -3.91
CA PHE A 118 -4.24 -11.71 -2.69
C PHE A 118 -3.78 -10.52 -1.82
N ARG A 119 -3.05 -9.57 -2.42
CA ARG A 119 -2.53 -8.38 -1.72
C ARG A 119 -3.64 -7.47 -1.21
N THR A 120 -4.75 -7.39 -1.95
CA THR A 120 -5.93 -6.64 -1.55
C THR A 120 -6.58 -7.23 -0.31
N ILE A 121 -6.74 -8.55 -0.25
CA ILE A 121 -7.29 -9.24 0.92
C ILE A 121 -6.37 -9.06 2.14
N GLU A 122 -5.04 -9.20 1.95
CA GLU A 122 -4.09 -8.97 3.05
C GLU A 122 -4.11 -7.52 3.56
N LEU A 123 -4.24 -6.54 2.66
CA LEU A 123 -4.38 -5.13 3.05
C LEU A 123 -5.70 -4.89 3.80
N LEU A 124 -6.82 -5.44 3.29
CA LEU A 124 -8.12 -5.33 3.97
C LEU A 124 -8.06 -5.95 5.36
N TRP A 125 -7.42 -7.11 5.52
CA TRP A 125 -7.20 -7.75 6.81
C TRP A 125 -6.43 -6.85 7.78
N ASN A 126 -5.31 -6.26 7.32
CA ASN A 126 -4.51 -5.34 8.15
C ASN A 126 -5.32 -4.12 8.60
N ILE A 127 -6.20 -3.59 7.73
CA ILE A 127 -7.08 -2.47 8.05
C ILE A 127 -8.09 -2.88 9.13
N LEU A 128 -8.74 -4.03 8.96
CA LEU A 128 -9.71 -4.58 9.91
C LEU A 128 -9.11 -4.87 11.29
N GLU A 129 -7.85 -5.32 11.35
CA GLU A 129 -7.18 -5.63 12.62
C GLU A 129 -6.81 -4.38 13.43
N GLN A 130 -6.57 -3.26 12.76
CA GLN A 130 -5.98 -2.06 13.40
C GLN A 130 -6.94 -0.89 13.59
N CYS A 131 -8.15 -0.98 13.04
CA CYS A 131 -9.07 0.13 13.00
C CYS A 131 -10.25 -0.06 13.95
N ASP A 132 -10.82 1.06 14.40
CA ASP A 132 -12.09 1.10 15.13
C ASP A 132 -13.28 0.84 14.18
N GLU A 133 -14.33 0.20 14.70
CA GLU A 133 -15.50 -0.25 13.93
C GLU A 133 -16.21 0.92 13.24
N GLU A 134 -16.31 2.07 13.92
CA GLU A 134 -16.95 3.28 13.41
C GLU A 134 -16.27 3.86 12.15
N GLN A 135 -14.95 3.69 12.00
CA GLN A 135 -14.22 4.25 10.85
C GLN A 135 -14.30 3.35 9.61
N ILE A 136 -14.65 2.07 9.80
CA ILE A 136 -14.75 1.09 8.72
C ILE A 136 -16.19 0.99 8.19
N SER A 137 -17.18 1.15 9.07
CA SER A 137 -18.60 0.97 8.74
C SER A 137 -19.01 1.82 7.53
N ASP A 138 -18.59 3.09 7.47
CA ASP A 138 -18.90 4.01 6.36
C ASP A 138 -18.41 3.51 4.99
N GLN A 139 -17.32 2.73 4.93
CA GLN A 139 -16.76 2.23 3.68
C GLN A 139 -17.19 0.78 3.35
N LEU A 140 -17.36 -0.07 4.36
CA LEU A 140 -17.76 -1.47 4.16
C LEU A 140 -19.28 -1.69 4.09
N ASP A 141 -20.11 -0.83 4.70
CA ASP A 141 -21.58 -0.95 4.67
C ASP A 141 -22.21 -0.51 3.34
N SER A 142 -21.37 -0.27 2.32
CA SER A 142 -21.85 -0.07 0.96
C SER A 142 -22.20 -1.43 0.33
N ARG A 143 -23.43 -1.55 -0.18
CA ARG A 143 -23.88 -2.73 -0.93
C ARG A 143 -22.96 -3.10 -2.10
N VAL A 144 -22.31 -2.09 -2.71
CA VAL A 144 -21.33 -2.27 -3.79
C VAL A 144 -20.08 -2.98 -3.29
N THR A 145 -19.63 -2.64 -2.09
CA THR A 145 -18.44 -3.22 -1.46
C THR A 145 -18.67 -4.68 -1.10
N ILE A 146 -19.85 -4.99 -0.57
CA ILE A 146 -20.26 -6.37 -0.26
C ILE A 146 -20.36 -7.21 -1.53
N SER A 147 -20.93 -6.69 -2.63
CA SER A 147 -21.03 -7.46 -3.88
C SER A 147 -19.67 -7.75 -4.49
N LEU A 148 -18.74 -6.79 -4.47
CA LEU A 148 -17.38 -6.98 -4.99
C LEU A 148 -16.61 -8.06 -4.22
N LEU A 149 -16.76 -8.10 -2.89
CA LEU A 149 -16.20 -9.15 -2.06
C LEU A 149 -16.82 -10.52 -2.38
N GLN A 150 -18.14 -10.60 -2.51
CA GLN A 150 -18.82 -11.84 -2.88
C GLN A 150 -18.36 -12.37 -4.24
N GLU A 151 -18.28 -11.50 -5.25
CA GLU A 151 -17.79 -11.85 -6.58
C GLU A 151 -16.36 -12.40 -6.54
N ALA A 152 -15.49 -11.83 -5.71
CA ALA A 152 -14.11 -12.30 -5.57
C ALA A 152 -14.03 -13.72 -5.03
N PHE A 153 -14.83 -14.04 -4.01
CA PHE A 153 -14.83 -15.38 -3.41
C PHE A 153 -15.53 -16.41 -4.29
N ILE A 154 -16.56 -16.02 -5.05
CA ILE A 154 -17.28 -16.93 -5.97
C ILE A 154 -16.48 -17.17 -7.26
N GLY A 155 -15.83 -16.14 -7.80
CA GLY A 155 -15.05 -16.23 -9.04
C GLY A 155 -13.72 -16.99 -8.92
N GLN A 156 -13.30 -17.35 -7.71
CA GLN A 156 -12.12 -18.20 -7.44
C GLN A 156 -12.44 -19.70 -7.34
N ALA A 157 -13.73 -20.09 -7.38
CA ALA A 157 -14.19 -21.47 -7.20
C ALA A 157 -14.24 -22.28 -8.51
#